data_AF-A0A6B1HRB7-F1
#
_entry.id   AF-A0A6B1HRB7-F1
#
_cell.length_a   1.000
_cell.length_b   1.000
_cell.length_c   1.000
_cell.angle_alpha   90.00
_cell.angle_beta   90.00
_cell.angle_gamma   90.00
#
_symmetry.space_group_name_H-M   'P 1'
#
loop_
_entity.id
_entity.type
_entity.pdbx_description
1 polymer ?
#
loop_
_entity_poly.entity_id
_entity_poly.type
_entity_poly.pdbx_seq_one_letter_code
_entity_poly.pdbx_strand_id
1 'polypeptide(L)' 'MNDSQEQLVSEPRKVGYVWIVYLLLYAVAVPWYWPEGYRGPLVLGFPLWVAVSLGAVLLLAAWTAFVIRRYWINAEEEE' A
#
# COMPACT_ATOMS: atom_id res chain seq x y z
N MET A 1 -38.48 8.47 4.11
CA MET A 1 -37.34 7.80 4.76
C MET A 1 -36.13 8.29 3.99
N ASN A 2 -35.45 9.29 4.55
CA ASN A 2 -34.40 10.03 3.84
C ASN A 2 -33.22 9.11 3.57
N ASP A 3 -33.01 8.83 2.29
CA ASP A 3 -31.75 8.38 1.73
C ASP A 3 -30.73 9.51 1.88
N SER A 4 -30.12 9.61 3.07
CA SER A 4 -28.84 10.28 3.25
C SER A 4 -27.79 9.45 2.52
N GLN A 5 -27.81 9.53 1.19
CA GLN A 5 -26.73 9.05 0.35
C GLN A 5 -25.52 9.92 0.68
N GLU A 6 -24.66 9.43 1.57
CA GLU A 6 -23.27 9.87 1.65
C GLU A 6 -22.76 10.02 0.22
N GLN A 7 -22.46 11.25 -0.19
CA GLN A 7 -21.98 11.55 -1.53
C GLN A 7 -20.61 10.89 -1.72
N LEU A 8 -20.61 9.66 -2.25
CA LEU A 8 -19.40 9.01 -2.72
C LEU A 8 -19.01 9.63 -4.07
N VAL A 9 -18.16 10.66 -4.05
CA VAL A 9 -17.71 11.44 -5.22
C VAL A 9 -17.06 10.58 -6.32
N SER A 10 -16.56 9.38 -6.02
CA SER A 10 -15.95 8.50 -7.01
C SER A 10 -16.10 7.03 -6.64
N GLU A 11 -16.60 6.21 -7.57
CA GLU A 11 -16.64 4.76 -7.39
C GLU A 11 -15.20 4.23 -7.25
N PRO A 12 -14.82 3.62 -6.10
CA PRO A 12 -13.47 3.08 -5.88
C PRO A 12 -13.10 1.94 -6.84
N ARG A 13 -14.08 1.47 -7.64
CA ARG A 13 -13.93 0.51 -8.74
C ARG A 13 -13.17 1.08 -9.95
N LYS A 14 -13.15 2.41 -10.14
CA LYS A 14 -12.54 3.05 -11.33
C LYS A 14 -11.03 3.25 -11.23
N VAL A 15 -10.45 3.21 -10.03
CA VAL A 15 -9.01 3.37 -9.82
C VAL A 15 -8.31 2.01 -9.67
N GLY A 16 -8.39 1.20 -10.73
CA GLY A 16 -7.72 -0.10 -10.80
C GLY A 16 -6.20 -0.03 -10.61
N TYR A 17 -5.58 1.12 -10.89
CA TYR A 17 -4.15 1.33 -10.68
C TYR A 17 -3.72 1.23 -9.21
N VAL A 18 -4.58 1.58 -8.26
CA VAL A 18 -4.28 1.47 -6.82
C VAL A 18 -4.01 0.00 -6.45
N TRP A 19 -4.82 -0.92 -6.98
CA TRP A 19 -4.66 -2.36 -6.77
C TRP A 19 -3.39 -2.92 -7.43
N ILE A 20 -2.99 -2.39 -8.59
CA ILE A 20 -1.73 -2.78 -9.24
C ILE A 20 -0.53 -2.41 -8.36
N VAL A 21 -0.54 -1.21 -7.77
CA VAL A 21 0.52 -0.78 -6.83
C VAL A 21 0.53 -1.65 -5.58
N TYR A 22 -0.63 -1.98 -5.02
CA TYR A 22 -0.71 -2.93 -3.89
C TYR A 22 -0.14 -4.30 -4.25
N LEU A 23 -0.49 -4.84 -5.41
CA LEU A 23 -0.02 -6.16 -5.85
C LEU A 23 1.50 -6.16 -6.03
N LEU A 24 2.06 -5.11 -6.64
CA LEU A 24 3.51 -4.92 -6.74
C LEU A 24 4.18 -4.83 -5.37
N LEU A 25 3.66 -4.01 -4.46
CA LEU A 25 4.21 -3.85 -3.13
C LEU A 25 4.15 -5.16 -2.32
N TYR A 26 3.06 -5.92 -2.44
CA TYR A 26 2.96 -7.25 -1.83
C TYR A 26 3.96 -8.25 -2.44
N ALA A 27 4.13 -8.23 -3.76
CA ALA A 27 5.10 -9.08 -4.45
C ALA A 27 6.54 -8.79 -4.01
N VAL A 28 6.86 -7.53 -3.67
CA VAL A 28 8.16 -7.13 -3.13
C VAL A 28 8.30 -7.44 -1.64
N ALA A 29 7.22 -7.29 -0.86
CA ALA A 29 7.21 -7.55 0.58
C ALA A 29 7.45 -9.02 0.90
N VAL A 30 6.91 -9.93 0.07
CA VAL A 30 7.15 -11.37 0.21
C VAL A 30 8.49 -11.72 -0.43
N PRO A 31 9.47 -12.28 0.31
CA PRO A 31 10.81 -12.55 -0.22
C PRO A 31 10.88 -13.84 -1.07
N TRP A 32 9.87 -14.13 -1.91
CA TRP A 32 9.82 -15.32 -2.77
C TRP A 32 10.87 -15.33 -3.88
N TYR A 33 11.43 -14.15 -4.19
CA TYR A 33 12.47 -13.95 -5.19
C TYR A 33 13.89 -14.22 -4.66
N TRP A 34 14.05 -14.44 -3.34
CA TRP A 34 15.33 -14.81 -2.75
C TRP A 34 15.48 -16.34 -2.69
N PRO A 35 16.68 -16.88 -2.96
CA PRO A 35 16.90 -18.32 -2.86
C PRO A 35 16.79 -18.81 -1.42
N GLU A 36 16.33 -20.05 -1.27
CA GLU A 36 16.21 -20.71 0.04
C GLU A 36 17.57 -20.73 0.76
N GLY A 37 17.61 -20.24 1.99
CA GLY A 37 18.84 -20.16 2.78
C GLY A 37 19.72 -18.93 2.50
N TYR A 38 19.27 -17.99 1.65
CA TYR A 38 19.99 -16.75 1.41
C TYR A 38 19.98 -15.86 2.67
N ARG A 39 21.10 -15.86 3.40
CA ARG A 39 21.29 -14.97 4.57
C ARG A 39 21.70 -13.55 4.19
N GLY A 40 22.13 -13.33 2.95
CA GLY A 40 22.47 -12.01 2.38
C GLY A 40 23.49 -11.20 3.19
N PRO A 41 23.81 -9.98 2.74
CA PRO A 41 24.52 -9.02 3.57
C PRO A 41 23.66 -8.64 4.79
N LEU A 42 24.28 -8.54 5.96
CA LEU A 42 23.60 -8.00 7.14
C LEU A 42 23.49 -6.47 7.02
N VAL A 43 22.26 -5.96 7.02
CA VAL A 43 21.92 -4.54 7.11
C VAL A 43 21.37 -4.29 8.51
N LEU A 44 22.04 -3.45 9.30
CA LEU A 44 21.63 -3.11 10.68
C LEU A 44 21.46 -4.33 11.61
N GLY A 45 22.17 -5.43 11.34
CA GLY A 45 22.06 -6.67 12.12
C GLY A 45 21.03 -7.68 11.59
N PHE A 46 20.26 -7.33 10.55
CA PHE A 46 19.28 -8.21 9.93
C PHE A 46 19.67 -8.57 8.49
N PRO A 47 19.23 -9.72 7.95
CA PRO A 47 19.40 -10.02 6.54
C PRO A 47 18.82 -8.92 5.64
N LEU A 48 19.49 -8.62 4.52
CA LEU A 48 19.03 -7.62 3.54
C LEU A 48 17.55 -7.78 3.16
N TRP A 49 17.08 -9.02 2.97
CA TRP A 49 15.70 -9.30 2.61
C TRP A 49 14.71 -8.82 3.69
N VAL A 50 15.08 -8.86 4.97
CA VAL A 50 14.25 -8.35 6.07
C VAL A 50 14.10 -6.84 5.95
N ALA A 51 15.19 -6.12 5.67
CA ALA A 51 15.15 -4.68 5.49
C ALA A 51 14.28 -4.28 4.28
N VAL A 52 14.36 -5.04 3.19
CA VAL A 52 13.52 -4.83 1.99
C VAL A 52 12.04 -5.09 2.30
N SER A 53 11.70 -6.20 2.96
CA SER A 53 10.33 -6.50 3.38
C SER A 53 9.77 -5.44 4.32
N LEU A 54 10.56 -4.98 5.29
CA LEU A 54 10.16 -3.92 6.22
C LEU A 54 9.92 -2.60 5.49
N GLY A 55 10.82 -2.24 4.56
CA GLY A 55 10.65 -1.07 3.69
C GLY A 55 9.38 -1.16 2.84
N ALA A 56 9.09 -2.33 2.28
CA ALA A 56 7.87 -2.56 1.50
C ALA A 56 6.59 -2.41 2.33
N VAL A 57 6.58 -2.88 3.58
CA VAL A 57 5.44 -2.69 4.51
C VAL A 57 5.26 -1.22 4.89
N LEU A 58 6.36 -0.49 5.12
CA LEU A 58 6.29 0.95 5.36
C LEU A 58 5.74 1.70 4.15
N LEU A 59 6.19 1.34 2.94
CA LEU A 59 5.65 1.89 1.70
C LEU A 59 4.17 1.52 1.51
N LEU A 60 3.74 0.31 1.87
CA LEU A 60 2.33 -0.09 1.88
C LEU A 60 1.50 0.79 2.81
N ALA A 61 1.98 1.02 4.03
CA ALA A 61 1.30 1.89 4.99
C ALA A 61 1.22 3.33 4.48
N ALA A 62 2.32 3.88 3.95
CA ALA A 62 2.36 5.22 3.37
C ALA A 62 1.45 5.35 2.13
N TRP A 63 1.46 4.34 1.25
CA TRP A 63 0.60 4.28 0.08
C TRP A 63 -0.88 4.23 0.49
N THR A 64 -1.21 3.41 1.49
CA THR A 64 -2.58 3.33 2.05
C THR A 64 -3.01 4.69 2.60
N ALA A 65 -2.17 5.33 3.40
CA ALA A 65 -2.45 6.66 3.94
C ALA A 65 -2.60 7.72 2.83
N PHE A 66 -1.78 7.65 1.78
CA PHE A 66 -1.87 8.53 0.62
C PHE A 66 -3.17 8.32 -0.17
N VAL A 67 -3.55 7.06 -0.42
CA VAL A 67 -4.80 6.70 -1.09
C VAL A 67 -5.99 7.20 -0.28
N ILE A 68 -6.02 6.96 1.03
CA ILE A 68 -7.10 7.47 1.89
C ILE A 68 -7.14 9.00 1.82
N ARG A 69 -6.02 9.72 2.01
CA ARG A 69 -6.05 11.19 1.90
C ARG A 69 -6.49 11.67 0.51
N ARG A 70 -6.02 11.04 -0.57
CA ARG A 70 -6.29 11.49 -1.94
C ARG A 70 -7.69 11.15 -2.44
N TYR A 71 -8.30 10.07 -1.96
CA TYR A 71 -9.61 9.63 -2.43
C TYR A 71 -10.73 9.82 -1.40
N TRP A 72 -10.41 9.84 -0.10
CA TRP A 72 -11.37 10.02 0.99
C TRP A 72 -11.46 11.48 1.46
N ILE A 73 -10.34 12.21 1.59
CA ILE A 73 -10.34 13.61 2.10
C ILE A 73 -10.88 14.62 1.07
N ASN A 74 -10.81 14.32 -0.23
CA ASN A 74 -11.40 15.17 -1.27
C ASN A 74 -12.94 15.04 -1.37
N ALA A 75 -13.59 14.21 -0.56
CA ALA A 75 -15.05 14.10 -0.55
C ALA A 75 -15.72 15.10 0.42
N GLU A 76 -14.96 15.73 1.34
CA GLU A 76 -15.52 16.53 2.44
C GLU A 76 -14.88 17.91 2.64
N GLU A 77 -13.77 18.26 1.97
CA GLU A 77 -13.05 19.53 2.19
C GLU A 77 -13.40 20.68 1.20
N GLU A 78 -14.54 20.62 0.49
CA GLU A 78 -15.00 21.72 -0.39
C GLU A 78 -16.14 22.60 0.18
N GLU A 79 -16.38 22.59 1.50
CA GLU A 79 -17.26 23.60 2.16
C GLU A 79 -16.51 24.50 3.16
#